data_AF-A0A0C3RLQ1-F1
#
_entry.id   AF-A0A0C3RLQ1-F1
#
_cell.length_a   1.000
_cell.length_b   1.000
_cell.length_c   1.000
_cell.angle_alpha   90.00
_cell.angle_beta   90.00
_cell.angle_gamma   90.00
#
_symmetry.space_group_name_H-M   'P 1'
#
loop_
_entity.id
_entity.type
_entity.pdbx_description
1 polymer ?
#
loop_
_entity_poly.entity_id
_entity_poly.type
_entity_poly.pdbx_seq_one_letter_code
_entity_poly.pdbx_strand_id
1 'polypeptide(L)'
;MKRIALLVAPALLTVVFAANAGTLNDGNWSPSGCGTLSEAPAVDSSNVDAINKSISAVNEWQKQVQSYDECMIKEANADTAAIANSANAQQTRYREASQKINAEAAAGREKFSGQSSSPGISNPGMVNPGMNNPGSGMGGQGY
;
A
#
# COMPACT_ATOMS: atom_id res chain seq x y z
N MET A 1 6.91 51.71 13.81
CA MET A 1 6.14 50.47 14.07
C MET A 1 5.33 50.11 12.83
N LYS A 2 5.67 49.03 12.13
CA LYS A 2 4.87 48.48 11.03
C LYS A 2 4.88 46.96 11.18
N ARG A 3 3.76 46.39 11.64
CA ARG A 3 3.56 44.94 11.73
C ARG A 3 2.98 44.49 10.40
N ILE A 4 3.78 43.81 9.59
CA ILE A 4 3.30 43.14 8.38
C ILE A 4 2.74 41.79 8.83
N ALA A 5 1.42 41.67 8.79
CA ALA A 5 0.73 40.42 9.06
C ALA A 5 0.85 39.51 7.81
N LEU A 6 1.64 38.44 7.93
CA LEU A 6 1.68 37.36 6.95
C LEU A 6 0.48 36.44 7.20
N LEU A 7 -0.57 36.62 6.39
CA LEU A 7 -1.66 35.66 6.28
C LEU A 7 -1.16 34.43 5.50
N VAL A 8 -0.85 33.37 6.24
CA VAL A 8 -0.59 32.05 5.65
C VAL A 8 -1.96 31.40 5.38
N ALA A 9 -2.40 31.45 4.12
CA ALA A 9 -3.57 30.70 3.68
C ALA A 9 -3.22 29.21 3.58
N PRO A 10 -3.90 28.30 4.30
CA PRO A 10 -3.71 26.87 4.10
C PRO A 10 -4.35 26.46 2.76
N ALA A 11 -3.52 26.03 1.82
CA ALA A 11 -3.98 25.40 0.59
C ALA A 11 -4.68 24.07 0.95
N LEU A 12 -6.00 24.03 0.75
CA LEU A 12 -6.80 22.82 0.86
C LEU A 12 -6.34 21.82 -0.20
N LEU A 13 -5.68 20.74 0.23
CA LEU A 13 -5.43 19.56 -0.58
C LEU A 13 -6.79 18.92 -0.92
N THR A 14 -7.27 19.14 -2.13
CA THR A 14 -8.35 18.36 -2.73
C THR A 14 -7.89 16.91 -2.81
N VAL A 15 -8.44 16.06 -1.93
CA VAL A 15 -8.31 14.61 -2.03
C VAL A 15 -9.04 14.20 -3.29
N VAL A 16 -8.28 13.88 -4.34
CA VAL A 16 -8.83 13.24 -5.54
C VAL A 16 -9.30 11.87 -5.08
N PHE A 17 -10.62 11.64 -5.07
CA PHE A 17 -11.16 10.31 -4.94
C PHE A 17 -10.63 9.51 -6.13
N ALA A 18 -9.62 8.67 -5.89
CA ALA A 18 -9.31 7.62 -6.84
C ALA A 18 -10.58 6.79 -6.95
N ALA A 19 -11.21 6.83 -8.13
CA ALA A 19 -12.19 5.83 -8.49
C ALA A 19 -11.42 4.50 -8.51
N ASN A 20 -11.37 3.81 -7.38
CA ASN A 20 -10.83 2.46 -7.32
C ASN A 20 -11.69 1.59 -8.22
N ALA A 21 -11.05 0.73 -8.98
CA ALA A 21 -11.74 -0.14 -9.92
C ALA A 21 -12.63 -1.14 -9.17
N GLY A 22 -12.26 -1.53 -7.94
CA GLY A 22 -13.08 -2.27 -6.99
C GLY A 22 -12.96 -1.75 -5.56
N THR A 23 -13.42 -2.55 -4.61
CA THR A 23 -13.37 -2.26 -3.17
C THR A 23 -12.74 -3.43 -2.42
N LEU A 24 -11.72 -3.17 -1.60
CA LEU A 24 -11.12 -4.13 -0.68
C LEU A 24 -11.59 -3.83 0.75
N ASN A 25 -12.37 -4.73 1.34
CA ASN A 25 -12.81 -4.64 2.73
C ASN A 25 -12.47 -5.93 3.50
N ASP A 26 -11.69 -5.80 4.58
CA ASP A 26 -11.31 -6.93 5.45
C ASP A 26 -10.73 -8.14 4.70
N GLY A 27 -9.90 -7.88 3.68
CA GLY A 27 -9.31 -8.94 2.83
C GLY A 27 -10.24 -9.47 1.74
N ASN A 28 -11.49 -9.01 1.68
CA ASN A 28 -12.43 -9.35 0.61
C ASN A 28 -12.44 -8.24 -0.44
N TRP A 29 -12.02 -8.58 -1.65
CA TRP A 29 -12.09 -7.68 -2.79
C TRP A 29 -13.33 -7.98 -3.63
N SER A 30 -14.02 -6.93 -4.08
CA SER A 30 -15.12 -7.03 -5.03
C SER A 30 -14.95 -6.01 -6.15
N PRO A 31 -15.30 -6.36 -7.40
CA PRO A 31 -15.30 -5.42 -8.52
C PRO A 31 -16.37 -4.35 -8.30
N SER A 32 -16.21 -3.19 -8.93
CA SER A 32 -17.26 -2.15 -8.93
C SER A 32 -17.92 -1.97 -10.29
N GLY A 33 -17.21 -2.29 -11.39
CA GLY A 33 -17.68 -2.05 -12.76
C GLY A 33 -18.05 -3.30 -13.57
N CYS A 34 -17.75 -4.51 -13.07
CA CYS A 34 -17.94 -5.75 -13.84
C CYS A 34 -19.38 -6.28 -13.86
N GLY A 35 -20.31 -5.65 -13.15
CA GLY A 35 -21.69 -6.13 -13.00
C GLY A 35 -21.77 -7.38 -12.13
N THR A 36 -22.76 -8.24 -12.40
CA THR A 36 -22.98 -9.48 -11.65
C THR A 36 -22.62 -10.69 -12.50
N LEU A 37 -21.99 -11.69 -11.88
CA LEU A 37 -21.77 -12.97 -12.52
C LEU A 37 -23.10 -13.66 -12.85
N SER A 38 -23.26 -14.06 -14.10
CA SER A 38 -24.45 -14.77 -14.59
C SER A 38 -24.50 -16.20 -14.01
N GLU A 39 -25.68 -16.64 -13.57
CA GLU A 39 -25.87 -17.99 -13.03
C GLU A 39 -25.77 -19.04 -14.15
N ALA A 40 -25.19 -20.20 -13.82
CA ALA A 40 -25.03 -21.28 -14.80
C ALA A 40 -26.40 -21.85 -15.22
N PRO A 41 -26.66 -21.99 -16.54
CA PRO A 41 -27.92 -22.53 -17.01
C PRO A 41 -28.03 -24.03 -16.71
N ALA A 42 -29.25 -24.49 -16.42
CA ALA A 42 -29.53 -25.92 -16.30
C ALA A 42 -29.46 -26.62 -17.68
N VAL A 43 -28.95 -27.85 -17.68
CA VAL A 43 -28.90 -28.71 -18.88
C VAL A 43 -30.08 -29.66 -18.87
N ASP A 44 -30.91 -29.61 -19.91
CA ASP A 44 -32.03 -30.52 -20.11
C ASP A 44 -31.65 -31.59 -21.14
N SER A 45 -31.58 -32.84 -20.68
CA SER A 45 -31.23 -34.01 -21.49
C SER A 45 -32.43 -34.87 -21.89
N SER A 46 -33.66 -34.37 -21.72
CA SER A 46 -34.88 -35.14 -21.97
C SER A 46 -35.07 -35.53 -23.44
N ASN A 47 -34.58 -34.73 -24.38
CA ASN A 47 -34.62 -34.99 -25.82
C ASN A 47 -33.58 -34.14 -26.58
N VAL A 48 -33.41 -34.43 -27.87
CA VAL A 48 -32.40 -33.77 -28.72
C VAL A 48 -32.61 -32.26 -28.83
N ASP A 49 -33.86 -31.79 -28.96
CA ASP A 49 -34.16 -30.36 -29.06
C ASP A 49 -33.86 -29.63 -27.75
N ALA A 50 -34.16 -30.26 -26.62
CA ALA A 50 -33.82 -29.74 -25.30
C ALA A 50 -32.30 -29.63 -25.11
N ILE A 51 -31.54 -30.66 -25.50
CA ILE A 51 -30.07 -30.65 -25.45
C ILE A 51 -29.51 -29.52 -26.32
N ASN A 52 -29.98 -29.38 -27.56
CA ASN A 52 -29.50 -28.34 -28.47
C ASN A 52 -29.75 -26.92 -27.92
N LYS A 53 -30.90 -26.71 -27.25
CA LYS A 53 -31.19 -25.45 -26.55
C LYS A 53 -30.26 -25.23 -25.37
N SER A 54 -30.02 -26.25 -24.54
CA SER A 54 -29.08 -26.16 -23.43
C SER A 54 -27.65 -25.88 -23.87
N ILE A 55 -27.18 -26.48 -24.96
CA ILE A 55 -25.85 -26.20 -25.53
C ILE A 55 -25.73 -24.71 -25.92
N SER A 56 -26.77 -24.16 -26.55
CA SER A 56 -26.78 -22.73 -26.92
C SER A 56 -26.76 -21.82 -25.69
N ALA A 57 -27.54 -22.15 -24.65
CA ALA A 57 -27.55 -21.41 -23.39
C ALA A 57 -26.20 -21.46 -22.67
N VAL A 58 -25.56 -22.64 -22.61
CA VAL A 58 -24.22 -22.82 -22.02
C VAL A 58 -23.17 -22.01 -22.79
N ASN A 59 -23.18 -22.06 -24.12
CA ASN A 59 -22.22 -21.30 -24.94
C ASN A 59 -22.35 -19.78 -24.72
N GLU A 60 -23.57 -19.28 -24.54
CA GLU A 60 -23.79 -17.86 -24.25
C GLU A 60 -23.34 -17.50 -22.83
N TRP A 61 -23.69 -18.34 -21.84
CA TRP A 61 -23.23 -18.17 -20.47
C TRP A 61 -21.69 -18.18 -20.38
N GLN A 62 -21.01 -19.07 -21.10
CA GLN A 62 -19.54 -19.12 -21.13
C GLN A 62 -18.92 -17.80 -21.61
N LYS A 63 -19.48 -17.18 -22.65
CA LYS A 63 -19.02 -15.86 -23.12
C LYS A 63 -19.23 -14.77 -22.07
N GLN A 64 -20.37 -14.79 -21.38
CA GLN A 64 -20.68 -13.82 -20.32
C GLN A 64 -19.71 -13.97 -19.15
N VAL A 65 -19.43 -15.20 -18.72
CA VAL A 65 -18.46 -15.49 -17.66
C VAL A 65 -17.06 -15.06 -18.07
N GLN A 66 -16.64 -15.33 -19.31
CA GLN A 66 -15.35 -14.88 -19.82
C GLN A 66 -15.23 -13.35 -19.77
N SER A 67 -16.25 -12.63 -20.25
CA SER A 67 -16.26 -11.16 -20.21
C SER A 67 -16.21 -10.63 -18.77
N TYR A 68 -16.91 -11.28 -17.84
CA TYR A 68 -16.88 -10.92 -16.43
C TYR A 68 -15.49 -11.15 -15.82
N ASP A 69 -14.87 -12.29 -16.10
CA ASP A 69 -13.54 -12.65 -15.61
C ASP A 69 -12.45 -11.70 -16.14
N GLU A 70 -12.47 -11.37 -17.43
CA GLU A 70 -11.56 -10.39 -18.02
C GLU A 70 -11.70 -9.00 -17.37
N CYS A 71 -12.93 -8.59 -17.06
CA CYS A 71 -13.17 -7.35 -16.31
C CYS A 71 -12.60 -7.44 -14.89
N MET A 72 -12.89 -8.53 -14.16
CA MET A 72 -12.40 -8.77 -12.80
C MET A 72 -10.88 -8.66 -12.73
N ILE A 73 -10.18 -9.34 -13.64
CA ILE A 73 -8.72 -9.32 -13.73
C ILE A 73 -8.21 -7.89 -13.96
N LYS A 74 -8.85 -7.15 -14.85
CA LYS A 74 -8.46 -5.76 -15.15
C LYS A 74 -8.62 -4.87 -13.92
N GLU A 75 -9.75 -4.93 -13.23
CA GLU A 75 -10.02 -4.10 -12.04
C GLU A 75 -9.08 -4.47 -10.88
N ALA A 76 -8.90 -5.76 -10.59
CA ALA A 76 -8.02 -6.24 -9.54
C ALA A 76 -6.56 -5.80 -9.75
N ASN A 77 -6.08 -5.84 -10.99
CA ASN A 77 -4.73 -5.38 -11.34
C ASN A 77 -4.58 -3.86 -11.16
N ALA A 78 -5.60 -3.09 -11.56
CA ALA A 78 -5.61 -1.64 -11.38
C ALA A 78 -5.54 -1.26 -9.89
N ASP A 79 -6.34 -1.92 -9.05
CA ASP A 79 -6.34 -1.69 -7.61
C ASP A 79 -5.05 -2.14 -6.95
N THR A 80 -4.48 -3.28 -7.35
CA THR A 80 -3.18 -3.75 -6.86
C THR A 80 -2.09 -2.71 -7.13
N ALA A 81 -2.07 -2.14 -8.35
CA ALA A 81 -1.13 -1.08 -8.69
C ALA A 81 -1.37 0.20 -7.86
N ALA A 82 -2.63 0.60 -7.67
CA ALA A 82 -2.97 1.77 -6.86
C ALA A 82 -2.55 1.61 -5.39
N ILE A 83 -2.81 0.44 -4.79
CA ILE A 83 -2.39 0.11 -3.42
C ILE A 83 -0.86 0.13 -3.32
N ALA A 84 -0.16 -0.54 -4.23
CA ALA A 84 1.31 -0.58 -4.21
C ALA A 84 1.91 0.83 -4.35
N ASN A 85 1.41 1.64 -5.28
CA ASN A 85 1.88 2.99 -5.52
C ASN A 85 1.63 3.90 -4.31
N SER A 86 0.43 3.83 -3.72
CA SER A 86 0.08 4.65 -2.55
C SER A 86 0.91 4.26 -1.31
N ALA A 87 1.08 2.97 -1.04
CA ALA A 87 1.91 2.48 0.05
C ALA A 87 3.38 2.89 -0.13
N ASN A 88 3.94 2.72 -1.32
CA ASN A 88 5.31 3.13 -1.63
C ASN A 88 5.51 4.64 -1.48
N ALA A 89 4.57 5.45 -1.99
CA ALA A 89 4.63 6.90 -1.84
C ALA A 89 4.60 7.33 -0.37
N GLN A 90 3.77 6.67 0.45
CA GLN A 90 3.70 6.95 1.88
C GLN A 90 4.99 6.54 2.61
N GLN A 91 5.55 5.36 2.31
CA GLN A 91 6.82 4.91 2.87
C GLN A 91 7.96 5.87 2.53
N THR A 92 8.04 6.35 1.29
CA THR A 92 9.04 7.33 0.87
C THR A 92 8.93 8.62 1.68
N ARG A 93 7.71 9.16 1.84
CA ARG A 93 7.46 10.35 2.68
C ARG A 93 7.93 10.16 4.12
N TYR A 94 7.69 9.00 4.72
CA TYR A 94 8.16 8.72 6.08
C TYR A 94 9.69 8.63 6.18
N ARG A 95 10.35 8.01 5.19
CA ARG A 95 11.81 7.95 5.14
C ARG A 95 12.43 9.34 5.03
N GLU A 96 11.92 10.18 4.12
CA GLU A 96 12.38 11.56 3.94
C GLU A 96 12.17 12.40 5.21
N ALA A 97 10.99 12.33 5.82
CA ALA A 97 10.70 13.04 7.06
C ALA A 97 11.63 12.60 8.20
N SER A 98 11.87 11.30 8.33
CA SER A 98 12.79 10.74 9.34
C SER A 98 14.23 11.20 9.11
N GLN A 99 14.71 11.18 7.86
CA GLN A 99 16.04 11.68 7.51
C GLN A 99 16.19 13.17 7.84
N LYS A 100 15.18 13.98 7.50
CA LYS A 100 15.17 15.42 7.80
C LYS A 100 15.23 15.69 9.30
N ILE A 101 14.37 15.04 10.10
CA ILE A 101 14.36 15.21 11.56
C ILE A 101 15.71 14.79 12.17
N ASN A 102 16.29 13.67 11.70
CA ASN A 102 17.59 13.22 12.17
C ASN A 102 18.71 14.20 11.83
N ALA A 103 18.70 14.78 10.63
CA ALA A 103 19.66 15.80 10.22
C ALA A 103 19.51 17.09 11.03
N GLU A 104 18.29 17.56 11.25
CA GLU A 104 18.00 18.75 12.08
C GLU A 104 18.42 18.52 13.54
N ALA A 105 18.15 17.34 14.10
CA ALA A 105 18.58 16.98 15.44
C ALA A 105 20.11 16.90 15.55
N ALA A 106 20.80 16.37 14.54
CA ALA A 106 22.27 16.34 14.49
C ALA A 106 22.86 17.76 14.45
N ALA A 107 22.37 18.62 13.55
CA ALA A 107 22.78 20.01 13.47
C ALA A 107 22.50 20.79 14.77
N GLY A 108 21.37 20.51 15.44
CA GLY A 108 21.06 21.06 16.76
C GLY A 108 22.09 20.65 17.80
N ARG A 109 22.42 19.35 17.89
CA ARG A 109 23.44 18.85 18.81
C ARG A 109 24.81 19.49 18.57
N GLU A 110 25.23 19.64 17.32
CA GLU A 110 26.49 20.30 16.96
C GLU A 110 26.53 21.77 17.39
N LYS A 111 25.43 22.50 17.20
CA LYS A 111 25.32 23.91 17.64
C LYS A 111 25.46 24.06 19.15
N PHE A 112 24.78 23.20 19.92
CA PHE A 112 24.81 23.26 21.39
C PHE A 112 26.08 22.65 22.00
N SER A 113 26.68 21.64 21.37
CA SER A 113 27.99 21.12 21.81
C SER A 113 29.10 22.15 21.58
N GLY A 114 29.04 22.91 20.48
CA GLY A 114 29.91 24.06 20.22
C GLY A 114 29.71 25.25 21.15
N GLN A 115 28.54 25.38 21.79
CA GLN A 115 28.30 26.35 22.88
C GLN A 115 28.70 25.83 24.27
N SER A 116 28.94 24.51 24.42
CA SER A 116 29.29 23.89 25.70
C SER A 116 30.79 23.91 26.03
N SER A 117 31.63 24.55 25.23
CA SER A 117 33.00 24.92 25.60
C SER A 117 33.00 26.11 26.59
N SER A 118 32.25 25.97 27.68
CA SER A 118 32.61 26.52 28.99
C SER A 118 33.16 25.35 29.83
N PRO A 119 34.32 25.49 30.48
CA PRO A 119 35.01 24.36 31.08
C PRO A 119 34.22 23.81 32.28
N GLY A 120 33.75 22.56 32.14
CA GLY A 120 33.55 21.65 33.26
C GLY A 120 32.10 21.36 33.65
N ILE A 121 31.45 20.40 32.97
CA ILE A 121 30.61 19.40 33.63
C ILE A 121 30.82 18.07 32.89
N SER A 122 31.65 17.20 33.43
CA SER A 122 31.69 15.78 33.08
C SER A 122 30.38 15.13 33.51
N ASN A 123 29.52 14.72 32.57
CA ASN A 123 28.34 13.91 32.89
C ASN A 123 28.69 12.41 32.78
N PRO A 124 28.38 11.57 33.79
CA PRO A 124 28.74 10.15 33.80
C PRO A 124 27.91 9.36 32.79
N GLY A 125 28.51 8.26 32.31
CA GLY A 125 28.07 7.48 31.16
C GLY A 125 26.58 7.10 31.11
N MET A 126 26.00 7.28 29.92
CA MET A 126 24.93 6.40 29.46
C MET A 126 25.58 5.13 28.90
N VAL A 127 25.70 4.13 29.76
CA VAL A 127 25.91 2.75 29.35
C VAL A 127 24.70 2.36 28.49
N ASN A 128 24.93 2.01 27.24
CA ASN A 128 23.93 1.43 26.35
C ASN A 128 23.71 -0.04 26.76
N PRO A 129 22.56 -0.43 27.34
CA PRO A 129 22.28 -1.82 27.62
C PRO A 129 21.53 -2.40 26.43
N GLY A 130 22.25 -3.17 25.59
CA GLY A 130 21.59 -4.11 24.68
C GLY A 130 21.99 -4.01 23.20
N MET A 131 23.23 -4.36 22.89
CA MET A 131 23.54 -5.09 21.66
C MET A 131 24.59 -6.16 21.97
N ASN A 132 24.19 -7.12 22.79
CA ASN A 132 24.89 -8.41 22.84
C ASN A 132 24.36 -9.18 21.63
N ASN A 133 25.14 -9.16 20.55
CA ASN A 133 24.98 -10.05 19.41
C ASN A 133 25.84 -11.30 19.65
N PRO A 134 25.28 -12.49 19.96
CA PRO A 134 26.00 -13.74 19.87
C PRO A 134 25.63 -14.42 18.55
N GLY A 135 26.49 -14.34 17.55
CA GLY A 135 26.16 -14.91 16.25
C GLY A 135 27.30 -14.99 15.24
N SER A 136 28.53 -15.19 15.69
CA SER A 136 29.65 -15.58 14.83
C SER A 136 30.28 -16.86 15.39
N GLY A 137 29.95 -17.99 14.75
CA GLY A 137 30.43 -19.31 15.15
C GLY A 137 30.14 -20.41 14.11
N MET A 138 30.95 -20.40 13.05
CA MET A 138 31.55 -21.55 12.34
C MET A 138 30.72 -22.75 11.78
N GLY A 139 31.12 -23.15 10.56
CA GLY A 139 30.98 -24.50 9.96
C GLY A 139 29.71 -24.68 9.11
N GLY A 140 29.72 -25.12 7.85
CA GLY A 140 30.60 -26.04 7.14
C GLY A 140 29.89 -27.40 6.96
N GLN A 141 29.67 -27.81 5.69
CA GLN A 141 29.02 -29.06 5.20
C GLN A 141 27.48 -29.07 5.31
N GLY A 142 26.68 -29.56 4.37
CA GLY A 142 26.89 -30.42 3.19
C GLY A 142 25.54 -31.10 2.90
N TYR A 143 25.36 -31.51 1.63
CA TYR A 143 24.17 -32.12 0.98
C TYR A 143 23.14 -31.14 0.42
#